data_AF-A0A3G8Y9L4-F1
#
_entry.id   AF-A0A3G8Y9L4-F1
#
_cell.length_a   1.000
_cell.length_b   1.000
_cell.length_c   1.000
_cell.angle_alpha   90.00
_cell.angle_beta   90.00
_cell.angle_gamma   90.00
#
_symmetry.space_group_name_H-M   'P 1'
#
loop_
_entity.id
_entity.type
_entity.pdbx_description
1 polymer ?
#
loop_
_entity_poly.entity_id
_entity_poly.type
_entity_poly.pdbx_seq_one_letter_code
_entity_poly.pdbx_strand_id
1 'polypeptide(L)'
;MRVFWLLVAVALAALYFTVGLRAGSLTFTPLYLLNAQGKSTYTFPTYDSGKLELTGSCQGQSGNVTFRFLAPDGTELSAVRCPPGNFSLNLSGAGDPGTYTLSANYQHYTGKVEVNAAH
;
A
#
# COMPACT_ATOMS: atom_id res chain seq x y z
N MET A 1 21.13 -9.53 -33.75
CA MET A 1 21.46 -9.39 -32.31
C MET A 1 20.85 -8.16 -31.64
N ARG A 2 20.91 -6.96 -32.25
CA ARG A 2 20.43 -5.70 -31.64
C ARG A 2 18.90 -5.62 -31.42
N VAL A 3 18.12 -6.18 -32.34
CA VAL A 3 16.64 -6.20 -32.27
C VAL A 3 16.12 -7.12 -31.17
N PHE A 4 16.83 -8.23 -30.90
CA PHE A 4 16.48 -9.15 -29.80
C PHE A 4 16.56 -8.45 -28.44
N TRP A 5 17.63 -7.69 -28.19
CA TRP A 5 17.78 -6.91 -26.96
C TRP A 5 16.72 -5.81 -26.80
N LEU A 6 16.31 -5.17 -27.90
CA LEU A 6 15.22 -4.19 -27.87
C LEU A 6 13.88 -4.83 -27.53
N LEU A 7 13.57 -6.00 -28.09
CA LEU A 7 12.35 -6.73 -27.75
C LEU A 7 12.34 -7.19 -26.29
N VAL A 8 13.48 -7.64 -25.76
CA VAL A 8 13.60 -8.01 -24.34
C VAL A 8 13.41 -6.78 -23.44
N ALA A 9 14.00 -5.63 -23.78
CA ALA A 9 13.83 -4.40 -23.00
C ALA A 9 12.37 -3.92 -22.99
N VAL A 10 11.67 -3.99 -24.13
CA VAL A 10 10.25 -3.64 -24.23
C VAL A 10 9.38 -4.64 -23.47
N ALA A 11 9.69 -5.94 -23.53
CA ALA A 11 8.97 -6.96 -22.78
C ALA A 11 9.16 -6.78 -21.25
N LEU A 12 10.38 -6.44 -20.80
CA LEU A 12 10.66 -6.14 -19.40
C LEU A 12 9.95 -4.86 -18.94
N ALA A 13 9.91 -3.82 -19.76
CA ALA A 13 9.15 -2.61 -19.47
C ALA A 13 7.64 -2.91 -19.40
N ALA A 14 7.11 -3.70 -20.33
CA ALA A 14 5.71 -4.11 -20.33
C ALA A 14 5.37 -4.97 -19.10
N LEU A 15 6.23 -5.92 -18.71
CA LEU A 15 6.07 -6.72 -17.49
C LEU A 15 6.11 -5.84 -16.24
N TYR A 16 7.01 -4.87 -16.17
CA TYR A 16 7.08 -3.90 -15.08
C TYR A 16 5.77 -3.11 -14.93
N PHE A 17 5.20 -2.64 -16.04
CA PHE A 17 3.94 -1.87 -16.04
C PHE A 17 2.68 -2.73 -15.82
N THR A 18 2.65 -3.98 -16.30
CA THR A 18 1.43 -4.82 -16.30
C THR A 18 1.33 -5.75 -15.11
N VAL A 19 2.42 -6.43 -14.77
CA VAL A 19 2.44 -7.35 -13.63
C VAL A 19 2.60 -6.59 -12.32
N GLY A 20 3.06 -5.33 -12.40
CA GLY A 20 3.27 -4.47 -11.25
C GLY A 20 3.95 -5.29 -10.18
N LEU A 21 5.19 -5.71 -10.44
CA LEU A 21 6.01 -6.62 -9.63
C LEU A 21 6.08 -6.09 -8.19
N ARG A 22 5.00 -6.30 -7.44
CA ARG A 22 4.81 -5.98 -6.05
C ARG A 22 5.40 -7.16 -5.30
N ALA A 23 6.69 -7.40 -5.51
CA ALA A 23 7.55 -7.95 -4.46
C ALA A 23 7.77 -6.83 -3.44
N GLY A 24 6.67 -6.33 -2.88
CA GLY A 24 6.63 -5.16 -2.01
C GLY A 24 6.58 -5.62 -0.57
N SER A 25 7.67 -6.21 -0.10
CA SER A 25 8.04 -6.13 1.31
C SER A 25 8.18 -4.64 1.63
N LEU A 26 7.15 -4.01 2.24
CA LEU A 26 7.13 -2.64 2.78
C LEU A 26 8.27 -1.77 2.24
N THR A 27 8.28 -1.51 0.93
CA THR A 27 9.37 -0.74 0.36
C THR A 27 9.07 0.69 0.77
N PHE A 28 10.00 1.33 1.49
CA PHE A 28 10.07 2.76 1.83
C PHE A 28 10.03 3.69 0.59
N THR A 29 9.61 3.17 -0.56
CA THR A 29 9.46 3.90 -1.81
C THR A 29 8.03 4.41 -1.93
N PRO A 30 7.85 5.71 -2.15
CA PRO A 30 6.54 6.25 -2.36
C PRO A 30 5.91 5.70 -3.64
N LEU A 31 4.69 5.21 -3.51
CA LEU A 31 3.90 4.64 -4.58
C LEU A 31 3.15 5.77 -5.30
N TYR A 32 3.46 5.98 -6.58
CA TYR A 32 2.71 6.89 -7.43
C TYR A 32 1.57 6.14 -8.11
N LEU A 33 0.35 6.64 -7.93
CA LEU A 33 -0.88 6.05 -8.40
C LEU A 33 -1.57 7.00 -9.37
N LEU A 34 -2.05 6.46 -10.49
CA LEU A 34 -2.78 7.20 -11.51
C LEU A 34 -4.15 6.58 -11.70
N ASN A 35 -5.21 7.31 -11.34
CA ASN A 35 -6.61 6.85 -11.41
C ASN A 35 -6.81 5.43 -10.83
N ALA A 36 -6.17 5.15 -9.71
CA ALA A 36 -6.19 3.85 -9.06
C ALA A 36 -7.58 3.53 -8.51
N GLN A 37 -8.02 2.30 -8.73
CA GLN A 37 -9.34 1.81 -8.35
C GLN A 37 -9.23 0.38 -7.78
N GLY A 38 -10.13 0.05 -6.87
CA GLY A 38 -10.22 -1.29 -6.28
C GLY A 38 -9.53 -1.42 -4.92
N LYS A 39 -9.36 -2.66 -4.46
CA LYS A 39 -8.83 -2.97 -3.12
C LYS A 39 -7.44 -3.59 -3.25
N SER A 40 -6.45 -3.01 -2.56
CA SER A 40 -5.16 -3.65 -2.30
C SER A 40 -5.10 -4.11 -0.86
N THR A 41 -4.60 -5.32 -0.65
CA THR A 41 -4.51 -5.91 0.69
C THR A 41 -3.05 -6.26 0.96
N TYR A 42 -2.55 -5.84 2.11
CA TYR A 42 -1.19 -6.09 2.57
C TYR A 42 -1.29 -6.83 3.90
N THR A 43 -0.71 -8.02 3.97
CA THR A 43 -0.71 -8.83 5.18
C THR A 43 0.69 -8.84 5.76
N PHE A 44 0.80 -8.68 7.08
CA PHE A 44 2.08 -8.79 7.77
C PHE A 44 1.91 -9.63 9.04
N PRO A 45 2.75 -10.66 9.22
CA PRO A 45 2.75 -11.47 10.44
C PRO A 45 3.46 -10.72 11.56
N THR A 46 2.88 -10.78 12.76
CA THR A 46 3.48 -10.29 14.00
C THR A 46 3.64 -11.46 14.96
N TYR A 47 4.82 -11.58 15.57
CA TYR A 47 5.16 -12.70 16.46
C TYR A 47 5.11 -12.31 17.95
N ASP A 48 5.06 -11.01 18.24
CA ASP A 48 4.94 -10.47 19.59
C ASP A 48 3.59 -9.77 19.76
N SER A 49 3.01 -9.93 20.94
CA SER A 49 1.88 -9.11 21.38
C SER A 49 2.38 -7.71 21.67
N GLY A 50 1.71 -6.69 21.14
CA GLY A 50 2.17 -5.33 21.34
C GLY A 50 1.39 -4.30 20.56
N LYS A 51 1.87 -3.06 20.67
CA LYS A 51 1.36 -1.93 19.90
C LYS A 51 1.99 -1.97 18.52
N LEU A 52 1.15 -1.99 17.49
CA LEU A 52 1.52 -1.88 16.09
C LEU A 52 1.17 -0.50 15.59
N GLU A 53 2.14 0.19 15.01
CA GLU A 53 1.92 1.50 14.38
C GLU A 53 2.34 1.45 12.92
N LEU A 54 1.42 1.81 12.03
CA LEU A 54 1.68 2.05 10.63
C LEU A 54 1.62 3.56 10.42
N THR A 55 2.74 4.12 10.01
CA THR A 55 2.85 5.53 9.68
C THR A 55 2.94 5.69 8.17
N GLY A 56 2.71 6.89 7.67
CA GLY A 56 2.78 7.13 6.24
C GLY A 56 2.32 8.51 5.87
N SER A 57 2.26 8.75 4.56
CA SER A 57 1.72 9.98 4.01
C SER A 57 0.97 9.71 2.72
N CYS A 58 -0.06 10.49 2.47
CA CYS A 58 -0.85 10.43 1.25
C CYS A 58 -0.98 11.84 0.70
N GLN A 59 -0.60 12.00 -0.56
CA GLN A 59 -0.72 13.25 -1.31
C GLN A 59 -1.65 13.00 -2.49
N GLY A 60 -2.93 13.22 -2.28
CA GLY A 60 -3.97 13.03 -3.29
C GLY A 60 -4.12 14.27 -4.16
N GLN A 61 -4.15 14.09 -5.47
CA GLN A 61 -4.53 15.14 -6.43
C GLN A 61 -6.02 15.03 -6.80
N SER A 62 -6.52 13.80 -6.95
CA SER A 62 -7.93 13.52 -7.24
C SER A 62 -8.33 12.14 -6.73
N GLY A 63 -9.64 11.94 -6.53
CA GLY A 63 -10.17 10.71 -5.96
C GLY A 63 -9.79 10.52 -4.50
N ASN A 64 -10.15 9.35 -3.96
CA ASN A 64 -10.03 9.08 -2.53
C ASN A 64 -9.37 7.72 -2.31
N VAL A 65 -8.59 7.58 -1.24
CA VAL A 65 -8.16 6.28 -0.73
C VAL A 65 -8.57 6.12 0.72
N THR A 66 -9.04 4.93 1.09
CA THR A 66 -9.33 4.59 2.49
C THR A 66 -8.48 3.40 2.91
N PHE A 67 -7.64 3.60 3.91
CA PHE A 67 -6.86 2.56 4.55
C PHE A 67 -7.63 2.03 5.76
N ARG A 68 -7.74 0.72 5.88
CA ARG A 68 -8.34 0.01 7.01
C ARG A 68 -7.33 -0.98 7.55
N PHE A 69 -7.03 -0.88 8.83
CA PHE A 69 -6.14 -1.76 9.53
C PHE A 69 -6.95 -2.76 10.35
N LEU A 70 -6.75 -4.04 10.06
CA LEU A 70 -7.55 -5.15 10.57
C LEU A 70 -6.67 -6.08 11.39
N ALA A 71 -7.18 -6.51 12.54
CA ALA A 71 -6.62 -7.55 13.38
C ALA A 71 -6.74 -8.94 12.73
N PRO A 72 -6.02 -9.96 13.24
CA PRO A 72 -6.05 -11.32 12.69
C PRO A 72 -7.43 -12.00 12.74
N ASP A 73 -8.29 -11.58 13.66
CA ASP A 73 -9.69 -12.00 13.79
C ASP A 73 -10.63 -11.29 12.79
N GLY A 74 -10.11 -10.33 12.03
CA GLY A 74 -10.88 -9.48 11.09
C GLY A 74 -11.46 -8.22 11.72
N THR A 75 -11.23 -7.96 13.00
CA THR A 75 -11.70 -6.74 13.68
C THR A 75 -10.99 -5.51 13.13
N GLU A 76 -11.74 -4.45 12.82
CA GLU A 76 -11.16 -3.17 12.40
C GLU A 76 -10.56 -2.44 13.60
N LEU A 77 -9.24 -2.27 13.58
CA LEU A 77 -8.49 -1.56 14.62
C LEU A 77 -8.51 -0.05 14.37
N SER A 78 -8.30 0.34 13.12
CA SER A 78 -8.22 1.75 12.71
C SER A 78 -8.50 1.92 11.23
N ALA A 79 -9.01 3.10 10.85
CA ALA A 79 -9.22 3.45 9.45
C ALA A 79 -8.92 4.93 9.22
N VAL A 80 -8.22 5.22 8.13
CA VAL A 80 -7.86 6.58 7.72
C VAL A 80 -8.24 6.76 6.26
N ARG A 81 -8.96 7.86 5.98
CA ARG A 81 -9.29 8.27 4.61
C ARG A 81 -8.37 9.42 4.21
N CYS A 82 -7.80 9.32 3.01
CA CYS A 82 -7.06 10.38 2.36
C CYS A 82 -7.87 10.91 1.15
N PRO A 83 -8.55 12.07 1.30
CA PRO A 83 -9.10 12.80 0.17
C PRO A 83 -7.98 13.58 -0.57
N PRO A 84 -8.30 14.32 -1.65
CA PRO A 84 -7.34 15.20 -2.30
C PRO A 84 -6.73 16.21 -1.31
N GLY A 85 -5.40 16.33 -1.32
CA GLY A 85 -4.61 17.09 -0.36
C GLY A 85 -3.46 16.29 0.22
N ASN A 86 -2.70 16.90 1.14
CA ASN A 86 -1.62 16.26 1.86
C ASN A 86 -2.10 15.84 3.24
N PHE A 87 -2.06 14.54 3.54
CA PHE A 87 -2.48 13.96 4.80
C PHE A 87 -1.43 12.99 5.33
N SER A 88 -1.30 12.95 6.64
CA SER A 88 -0.48 11.95 7.33
C SER A 88 -1.33 10.72 7.62
N LEU A 89 -0.76 9.55 7.34
CA LEU A 89 -1.34 8.28 7.72
C LEU A 89 -0.78 7.90 9.09
N ASN A 90 -1.65 7.73 10.07
CA ASN A 90 -1.28 7.16 11.36
C ASN A 90 -2.36 6.16 11.76
N LEU A 91 -2.05 4.88 11.57
CA LEU A 91 -2.89 3.77 11.95
C LEU A 91 -2.19 3.08 13.11
N SER A 92 -2.87 2.98 14.25
CA SER A 92 -2.38 2.25 15.40
C SER A 92 -3.34 1.14 15.77
N GLY A 93 -2.81 0.07 16.33
CA GLY A 93 -3.56 -1.04 16.88
C GLY A 93 -2.76 -1.71 17.98
N ALA A 94 -3.44 -2.48 18.81
CA ALA A 94 -2.80 -3.37 19.77
C ALA A 94 -3.53 -4.71 19.74
N GLY A 95 -2.78 -5.80 19.86
CA GLY A 95 -3.37 -7.13 19.85
C GLY A 95 -2.34 -8.23 19.97
N ASP A 96 -2.87 -9.45 19.94
CA ASP A 96 -2.10 -10.68 20.02
C ASP A 96 -1.27 -10.94 18.75
N PRO A 97 -0.22 -11.78 18.83
CA PRO A 97 0.51 -12.22 17.66
C PRO A 97 -0.42 -12.90 16.65
N GLY A 98 -0.20 -12.62 15.37
CA GLY A 98 -1.05 -13.11 14.29
C GLY A 98 -0.79 -12.38 12.96
N THR A 99 -1.64 -12.63 11.97
CA THR A 99 -1.52 -11.98 10.66
C THR A 99 -2.44 -10.78 10.59
N TYR A 100 -1.86 -9.59 10.66
CA TYR A 100 -2.61 -8.35 10.53
C TYR A 100 -2.76 -7.98 9.05
N THR A 101 -3.84 -7.26 8.74
CA THR A 101 -4.19 -6.92 7.37
C THR A 101 -4.42 -5.42 7.21
N LEU A 102 -3.65 -4.79 6.34
CA LEU A 102 -3.89 -3.43 5.85
C LEU A 102 -4.60 -3.49 4.51
N SER A 103 -5.82 -2.98 4.46
CA SER A 103 -6.64 -2.86 3.25
C SER A 103 -6.66 -1.41 2.78
N ALA A 104 -6.16 -1.15 1.57
CA ALA A 104 -6.31 0.12 0.88
C ALA A 104 -7.40 0.03 -0.18
N ASN A 105 -8.46 0.84 -0.06
CA ASN A 105 -9.52 0.95 -1.06
C ASN A 105 -9.37 2.26 -1.83
N TYR A 106 -9.10 2.17 -3.13
CA TYR A 106 -8.91 3.30 -4.02
C TYR A 106 -10.18 3.58 -4.83
N GLN A 107 -10.55 4.85 -4.90
CA GLN A 107 -11.69 5.37 -5.67
C GLN A 107 -11.20 6.49 -6.58
N HIS A 108 -10.80 6.13 -7.81
CA HIS A 108 -10.22 7.05 -8.79
C HIS A 108 -9.01 7.83 -8.25
N TYR A 109 -8.24 7.21 -7.36
CA TYR A 109 -7.19 7.90 -6.63
C TYR A 109 -5.99 8.19 -7.54
N THR A 110 -5.64 9.46 -7.66
CA THR A 110 -4.42 9.92 -8.33
C THR A 110 -3.57 10.66 -7.32
N GLY A 111 -2.34 10.21 -7.12
CA GLY A 111 -1.48 10.82 -6.11
C GLY A 111 -0.35 9.92 -5.65
N LYS A 112 0.33 10.36 -4.61
CA LYS A 112 1.44 9.65 -3.96
C LYS A 112 0.93 9.01 -2.67
N VAL A 113 1.33 7.77 -2.39
CA VAL A 113 1.07 7.09 -1.12
C VAL A 113 2.38 6.51 -0.61
N GLU A 114 2.66 6.73 0.66
CA GLU A 114 3.77 6.12 1.37
C GLU A 114 3.22 5.48 2.64
N VAL A 115 3.57 4.22 2.88
CA VAL A 115 3.19 3.48 4.08
C VAL A 115 4.43 2.81 4.62
N ASN A 116 4.78 3.14 5.86
CA ASN A 116 5.92 2.65 6.59
C ASN A 116 5.41 1.93 7.84
N ALA A 117 5.85 0.68 8.05
CA ALA A 117 5.66 0.04 9.34
C ALA A 117 6.63 0.67 10.33
N ALA A 118 6.10 1.29 11.38
CA ALA A 118 6.91 1.66 12.54
C ALA A 118 6.98 0.43 13.44
N HIS A 119 8.17 -0.17 13.53
CA HIS A 119 8.48 -1.24 14.46
C HIS A 119 8.73 -0.69 15.87
#